data_AF-A0A7J4UQN1-F1
#
_entry.id   AF-A0A7J4UQN1-F1
#
_cell.length_a   1.000
_cell.length_b   1.000
_cell.length_c   1.000
_cell.angle_alpha   90.00
_cell.angle_beta   90.00
_cell.angle_gamma   90.00
#
_symmetry.space_group_name_H-M   'P 1'
#
loop_
_entity.id
_entity.type
_entity.pdbx_description
1 polymer ?
#
loop_
_entity_poly.entity_id
_entity_poly.type
_entity_poly.pdbx_seq_one_letter_code
_entity_poly.pdbx_strand_id
1 'polypeptide(L)'
;MNDNEVVTKFVDVFGVYVIAPEDATDEYVLHTANVLAQYIDNDEDGVPDDPKVLDILVEGGFVAPVWKSDDRDKFWEANRGTPCGDSIRTAASVYYGSDSGDNWAIGGIEKSYEEKGVPGPWDTNIEEIWHIVSYGWYEAYPEYFGDREDRSSKLTVAMDT
;
A
#
# COMPACT_ATOMS: atom_id res chain seq x y z
N MET A 1 -16.29 21.28 8.45
CA MET A 1 -15.38 20.49 7.61
C MET A 1 -15.27 21.26 6.30
N ASN A 2 -14.05 21.46 5.78
CA ASN A 2 -13.91 22.10 4.48
C ASN A 2 -14.35 21.08 3.43
N ASP A 3 -15.34 21.42 2.61
CA ASP A 3 -15.91 20.55 1.58
C ASP A 3 -14.93 20.21 0.43
N ASN A 4 -13.63 20.46 0.61
CA ASN A 4 -12.54 20.28 -0.37
C ASN A 4 -11.49 19.24 0.06
N GLU A 5 -11.58 18.66 1.26
CA GLU A 5 -10.67 17.57 1.66
C GLU A 5 -11.22 16.24 1.15
N VAL A 6 -10.57 15.69 0.11
CA VAL A 6 -10.92 14.38 -0.47
C VAL A 6 -10.53 13.24 0.47
N VAL A 7 -9.53 13.45 1.33
CA VAL A 7 -9.01 12.46 2.29
C VAL A 7 -9.10 13.07 3.68
N THR A 8 -9.65 12.34 4.65
CA THR A 8 -9.85 12.81 6.03
C THR A 8 -9.35 11.82 7.09
N LYS A 9 -9.09 10.57 6.71
CA LYS A 9 -8.56 9.53 7.60
C LYS A 9 -7.09 9.31 7.32
N PHE A 10 -6.33 9.18 8.41
CA PHE A 10 -4.89 8.98 8.40
C PHE A 10 -4.51 7.97 9.49
N VAL A 11 -3.77 6.92 9.12
CA VAL A 11 -3.13 6.00 10.06
C VAL A 11 -1.63 6.00 9.77
N ASP A 12 -0.84 6.34 10.79
CA ASP A 12 0.62 6.36 10.72
C ASP A 12 1.16 4.94 10.98
N VAL A 13 1.85 4.37 9.99
CA VAL A 13 2.53 3.08 10.09
C VAL A 13 4.03 3.33 9.88
N PHE A 14 4.75 3.56 10.98
CA PHE A 14 6.19 3.85 10.99
C PHE A 14 6.61 5.03 10.09
N GLY A 15 5.72 6.02 9.91
CA GLY A 15 5.94 7.19 9.05
C GLY A 15 5.36 7.06 7.63
N VAL A 16 4.94 5.86 7.21
CA VAL A 16 4.18 5.65 5.97
C VAL A 16 2.70 5.75 6.30
N TYR A 17 1.99 6.70 5.69
CA TYR A 17 0.59 6.95 6.02
C TYR A 17 -0.36 6.11 5.16
N VAL A 18 -1.27 5.39 5.82
CA VAL A 18 -2.50 4.92 5.18
C VAL A 18 -3.49 6.08 5.15
N ILE A 19 -4.01 6.40 3.97
CA ILE A 19 -4.89 7.55 3.76
C ILE A 19 -6.22 7.14 3.14
N ALA A 20 -7.33 7.72 3.60
CA ALA A 20 -8.65 7.40 3.08
C ALA A 20 -9.66 8.57 3.19
N PRO A 21 -10.69 8.61 2.32
CA PRO A 21 -11.86 9.48 2.50
C PRO A 21 -12.69 9.04 3.71
N GLU A 22 -13.59 9.92 4.15
CA GLU A 22 -14.47 9.69 5.31
C GLU A 22 -15.37 8.45 5.14
N ASP A 23 -15.79 8.16 3.90
CA ASP A 23 -16.72 7.07 3.59
C ASP A 23 -16.07 5.68 3.53
N ALA A 24 -14.73 5.60 3.52
CA ALA A 24 -14.01 4.36 3.73
C ALA A 24 -14.27 3.89 5.18
N THR A 25 -14.73 2.65 5.38
CA THR A 25 -14.94 2.14 6.73
C THR A 25 -13.60 2.01 7.47
N ASP A 26 -13.63 2.15 8.80
CA ASP A 26 -12.42 1.96 9.60
C ASP A 26 -11.86 0.55 9.44
N GLU A 27 -12.71 -0.43 9.15
CA GLU A 27 -12.31 -1.81 8.87
C GLU A 27 -11.39 -1.91 7.65
N TYR A 28 -11.70 -1.21 6.55
CA TYR A 28 -10.81 -1.16 5.39
C TYR A 28 -9.48 -0.48 5.71
N VAL A 29 -9.54 0.69 6.35
CA VAL A 29 -8.34 1.48 6.68
C VAL A 29 -7.41 0.72 7.64
N LEU A 30 -7.96 0.12 8.69
CA LEU A 30 -7.19 -0.65 9.67
C LEU A 30 -6.64 -1.95 9.09
N HIS A 31 -7.39 -2.61 8.21
CA HIS A 31 -6.90 -3.82 7.53
C HIS A 31 -5.68 -3.50 6.66
N THR A 32 -5.75 -2.43 5.85
CA THR A 32 -4.61 -1.97 5.05
C THR A 32 -3.42 -1.55 5.93
N ALA A 33 -3.67 -0.85 7.03
CA ALA A 33 -2.61 -0.47 7.98
C ALA A 33 -1.93 -1.69 8.62
N ASN A 34 -2.70 -2.73 8.98
CA ASN A 34 -2.14 -3.96 9.52
C ASN A 34 -1.30 -4.69 8.47
N VAL A 35 -1.75 -4.79 7.22
CA VAL A 35 -0.96 -5.42 6.14
C VAL A 35 0.34 -4.64 5.89
N LEU A 36 0.30 -3.31 5.89
CA LEU A 36 1.50 -2.47 5.78
C LEU A 36 2.44 -2.66 6.97
N ALA A 37 1.93 -2.72 8.19
CA ALA A 37 2.74 -2.97 9.37
C ALA A 37 3.44 -4.33 9.28
N GLN A 38 2.72 -5.38 8.86
CA GLN A 38 3.27 -6.73 8.70
C GLN A 38 4.33 -6.84 7.61
N TYR A 39 4.33 -5.95 6.61
CA TYR A 39 5.43 -5.88 5.64
C TYR A 39 6.66 -5.14 6.18
N ILE A 40 6.47 -4.19 7.10
CA ILE A 40 7.55 -3.34 7.65
C ILE A 40 8.22 -4.00 8.87
N ASP A 41 7.43 -4.65 9.71
CA ASP A 41 7.79 -5.28 11.00
C ASP A 41 6.97 -6.58 11.11
N ASN A 42 7.50 -7.66 10.55
CA ASN A 42 6.81 -8.95 10.49
C ASN A 42 7.01 -9.80 11.75
N ASP A 43 8.01 -9.49 12.57
CA ASP A 43 8.23 -10.18 13.85
C ASP A 43 7.50 -9.52 15.04
N GLU A 44 6.85 -8.38 14.76
CA GLU A 44 5.97 -7.62 15.65
C GLU A 44 6.68 -7.11 16.92
N ASP A 45 7.98 -6.89 16.84
CA ASP A 45 8.76 -6.40 17.98
C ASP A 45 8.65 -4.86 18.17
N GLY A 46 8.00 -4.17 17.23
CA GLY A 46 7.81 -2.73 17.20
C GLY A 46 8.97 -1.97 16.56
N VAL A 47 9.92 -2.67 15.93
CA VAL A 47 11.05 -2.11 15.20
C VAL A 47 10.96 -2.57 13.74
N PRO A 48 11.05 -1.64 12.76
CA PRO A 48 11.11 -2.02 11.35
C PRO A 48 12.25 -3.01 11.07
N ASP A 49 11.94 -4.12 10.41
CA ASP A 49 12.88 -5.19 10.07
C ASP A 49 14.00 -4.70 9.15
N ASP A 50 13.66 -3.78 8.24
CA ASP A 50 14.60 -3.12 7.35
C ASP A 50 14.46 -1.59 7.41
N PRO A 51 15.16 -0.93 8.35
CA PRO A 51 15.08 0.52 8.50
C PRO A 51 15.50 1.29 7.24
N LYS A 52 16.40 0.72 6.42
CA LYS A 52 16.86 1.37 5.18
C LYS A 52 15.74 1.42 4.13
N VAL A 53 14.96 0.34 4.03
CA VAL A 53 13.78 0.28 3.16
C VAL A 53 12.74 1.27 3.66
N LEU A 54 12.47 1.32 4.96
CA LEU A 54 11.53 2.27 5.53
C LEU A 54 11.93 3.73 5.27
N ASP A 55 13.20 4.09 5.51
CA ASP A 55 13.71 5.46 5.30
C ASP A 55 13.44 5.93 3.87
N ILE A 56 13.63 5.06 2.86
CA ILE A 56 13.34 5.38 1.46
C ILE A 56 11.85 5.66 1.23
N LEU A 57 10.96 4.89 1.84
CA LEU A 57 9.52 5.09 1.71
C LEU A 57 9.09 6.40 2.37
N VAL A 58 9.59 6.69 3.57
CA VAL A 58 9.25 7.89 4.32
C VAL A 58 9.82 9.14 3.65
N GLU A 59 11.11 9.16 3.32
CA GLU A 59 11.76 10.29 2.63
C GLU A 59 11.20 10.50 1.21
N GLY A 60 10.76 9.42 0.57
CA GLY A 60 10.09 9.45 -0.73
C GLY A 60 8.64 9.96 -0.67
N GLY A 61 8.07 10.14 0.53
CA GLY A 61 6.69 10.58 0.72
C GLY A 61 5.65 9.54 0.31
N PHE A 62 5.97 8.25 0.41
CA PHE A 62 5.04 7.20 0.04
C PHE A 62 3.83 7.16 0.99
N VAL A 63 2.65 6.98 0.41
CA VAL A 63 1.39 6.76 1.13
C VAL A 63 0.71 5.50 0.58
N ALA A 64 -0.12 4.87 1.41
CA ALA A 64 -0.95 3.71 1.09
C ALA A 64 -2.43 4.12 1.03
N PRO A 65 -2.97 4.43 -0.16
CA PRO A 65 -4.33 4.92 -0.26
C PRO A 65 -5.38 3.81 -0.24
N VAL A 66 -6.49 4.10 0.44
CA VAL A 66 -7.70 3.28 0.45
C VAL A 66 -8.87 4.16 0.01
N TRP A 67 -9.38 3.98 -1.21
CA TRP A 67 -10.40 4.87 -1.78
C TRP A 67 -11.20 4.23 -2.91
N LYS A 68 -12.26 4.88 -3.38
CA LYS A 68 -12.85 4.57 -4.70
C LYS A 68 -12.06 5.25 -5.81
N SER A 69 -12.16 4.75 -7.04
CA SER A 69 -11.53 5.36 -8.22
C SER A 69 -11.90 6.83 -8.42
N ASP A 70 -13.16 7.20 -8.16
CA ASP A 70 -13.60 8.60 -8.27
C ASP A 70 -12.92 9.50 -7.23
N ASP A 71 -12.64 9.00 -6.03
CA ASP A 71 -12.00 9.78 -4.97
C ASP A 71 -10.49 9.90 -5.21
N ARG A 72 -9.84 8.86 -5.74
CA ARG A 72 -8.48 8.94 -6.29
C ARG A 72 -8.36 10.09 -7.30
N ASP A 73 -9.26 10.11 -8.29
CA ASP A 73 -9.20 11.09 -9.38
C ASP A 73 -9.40 12.51 -8.86
N LYS A 74 -10.38 12.72 -7.97
CA LYS A 74 -10.58 14.01 -7.28
C LYS A 74 -9.37 14.42 -6.46
N PHE A 75 -8.75 13.47 -5.74
CA PHE A 75 -7.59 13.75 -4.90
C PHE A 75 -6.41 14.26 -5.74
N TRP A 76 -6.08 13.59 -6.85
CA TRP A 76 -4.99 14.02 -7.72
C TRP A 76 -5.33 15.30 -8.49
N GLU A 77 -6.58 15.48 -8.94
CA GLU A 77 -7.01 16.73 -9.56
C GLU A 77 -6.86 17.92 -8.60
N ALA A 78 -7.29 17.76 -7.35
CA ALA A 78 -7.22 18.83 -6.34
C ALA A 78 -5.78 19.16 -5.91
N ASN A 79 -4.87 18.18 -5.93
CA ASN A 79 -3.49 18.34 -5.44
C ASN A 79 -2.46 18.57 -6.55
N ARG A 80 -2.85 18.54 -7.83
CA ARG A 80 -1.91 18.71 -8.94
C ARG A 80 -1.20 20.06 -8.90
N GLY A 81 0.13 20.04 -8.83
CA GLY A 81 0.96 21.25 -8.78
C GLY A 81 0.88 22.01 -7.46
N THR A 82 0.41 21.34 -6.40
CA THR A 82 0.44 21.83 -5.03
C THR A 82 1.62 21.20 -4.28
N PRO A 83 2.15 21.84 -3.22
CA PRO A 83 3.18 21.22 -2.39
C PRO A 83 2.80 19.85 -1.84
N CYS A 84 1.51 19.62 -1.56
CA CYS A 84 1.00 18.31 -1.14
C CYS A 84 1.22 17.26 -2.24
N GLY A 85 0.68 17.51 -3.44
CA GLY A 85 0.83 16.60 -4.58
C GLY A 85 2.28 16.37 -5.01
N ASP A 86 3.16 17.36 -4.80
CA ASP A 86 4.59 17.25 -5.11
C ASP A 86 5.39 16.47 -4.04
N SER A 87 4.86 16.37 -2.81
CA SER A 87 5.55 15.75 -1.66
C SER A 87 5.10 14.31 -1.38
N ILE A 88 4.04 13.84 -2.02
CA ILE A 88 3.51 12.49 -1.81
C ILE A 88 3.66 11.62 -3.05
N ARG A 89 3.79 10.32 -2.85
CA ARG A 89 3.88 9.30 -3.90
C ARG A 89 2.98 8.12 -3.59
N THR A 90 2.48 7.50 -4.64
CA THR A 90 1.76 6.22 -4.58
C THR A 90 2.40 5.29 -5.58
N ALA A 91 2.69 4.05 -5.18
CA ALA A 91 3.05 2.98 -6.10
C ALA A 91 1.82 2.17 -6.54
N ALA A 92 0.79 2.14 -5.69
CA ALA A 92 -0.38 1.30 -5.76
C ALA A 92 -1.49 1.87 -4.86
N SER A 93 -2.73 1.42 -5.04
CA SER A 93 -3.88 1.86 -4.24
C SER A 93 -4.81 0.70 -4.01
N VAL A 94 -5.41 0.64 -2.82
CA VAL A 94 -6.45 -0.34 -2.51
C VAL A 94 -7.82 0.29 -2.74
N TYR A 95 -8.66 -0.39 -3.51
CA TYR A 95 -9.99 0.09 -3.86
C TYR A 95 -11.08 -0.70 -3.11
N TYR A 96 -12.14 0.01 -2.72
CA TYR A 96 -13.35 -0.61 -2.17
C TYR A 96 -14.59 -0.24 -2.98
N GLY A 97 -15.66 -1.00 -2.75
CA GLY A 97 -16.92 -0.88 -3.48
C GLY A 97 -17.06 -1.94 -4.58
N SER A 98 -18.28 -2.09 -5.08
CA SER A 98 -18.67 -3.19 -5.99
C SER A 98 -17.90 -3.24 -7.31
N ASP A 99 -17.33 -2.11 -7.73
CA ASP A 99 -16.75 -1.93 -9.06
C ASP A 99 -15.22 -1.91 -9.01
N SER A 100 -14.62 -2.13 -7.83
CA SER A 100 -13.17 -2.05 -7.61
C SER A 100 -12.38 -3.18 -8.27
N GLY A 101 -12.94 -4.39 -8.30
CA GLY A 101 -12.20 -5.61 -8.66
C GLY A 101 -11.30 -6.13 -7.53
N ASP A 102 -11.03 -5.30 -6.53
CA ASP A 102 -10.25 -5.63 -5.34
C ASP A 102 -11.08 -6.44 -4.35
N ASN A 103 -10.42 -7.42 -3.76
CA ASN A 103 -11.00 -8.33 -2.79
C ASN A 103 -10.35 -8.11 -1.43
N TRP A 104 -11.14 -8.33 -0.39
CA TRP A 104 -10.76 -8.04 0.99
C TRP A 104 -10.99 -9.29 1.83
N ALA A 105 -9.92 -9.89 2.34
CA ALA A 105 -10.00 -11.03 3.27
C ALA A 105 -9.94 -10.55 4.73
N ILE A 106 -10.80 -9.60 5.08
CA ILE A 106 -10.85 -9.06 6.45
C ILE A 106 -11.27 -10.18 7.41
N GLY A 107 -10.46 -10.41 8.44
CA GLY A 107 -10.54 -11.58 9.31
C GLY A 107 -9.55 -12.70 8.93
N GLY A 108 -8.70 -12.47 7.94
CA GLY A 108 -7.54 -13.29 7.63
C GLY A 108 -7.88 -14.69 7.12
N ILE A 109 -7.01 -15.65 7.44
CA ILE A 109 -7.05 -17.00 6.89
C ILE A 109 -8.36 -17.75 7.24
N GLU A 110 -8.99 -17.42 8.37
CA GLU A 110 -10.26 -18.05 8.76
C GLU A 110 -11.37 -17.73 7.74
N LYS A 111 -11.40 -16.49 7.25
CA LYS A 111 -12.35 -16.03 6.22
C LYS A 111 -11.99 -16.54 4.83
N SER A 112 -10.71 -16.81 4.57
CA SER A 112 -10.27 -17.43 3.32
C SER A 112 -10.53 -18.94 3.25
N TYR A 113 -11.10 -19.59 4.29
CA TYR A 113 -11.41 -21.02 4.28
C TYR A 113 -12.78 -21.39 4.86
N GLU A 114 -13.62 -20.39 5.17
CA GLU A 114 -14.81 -20.55 5.99
C GLU A 114 -15.90 -21.48 5.38
N GLU A 115 -15.94 -21.66 4.05
CA GLU A 115 -16.86 -22.60 3.40
C GLU A 115 -16.15 -23.88 2.91
N LYS A 116 -16.10 -24.92 3.74
CA LYS A 116 -16.01 -26.35 3.35
C LYS A 116 -15.02 -26.67 2.19
N GLY A 117 -13.82 -26.12 2.21
CA GLY A 117 -12.79 -26.41 1.19
C GLY A 117 -12.89 -25.58 -0.09
N VAL A 118 -13.69 -24.52 -0.11
CA VAL A 118 -13.65 -23.46 -1.11
C VAL A 118 -12.72 -22.36 -0.58
N PRO A 119 -11.64 -22.03 -1.30
CA PRO A 119 -10.82 -20.86 -0.97
C PRO A 119 -11.71 -19.62 -1.00
N GLY A 120 -11.71 -18.85 0.08
CA GLY A 120 -12.30 -17.52 0.14
C GLY A 120 -11.51 -16.52 -0.72
N PRO A 121 -11.93 -15.25 -0.69
CA PRO A 121 -11.34 -14.24 -1.58
C PRO A 121 -9.84 -14.07 -1.32
N TRP A 122 -9.09 -13.82 -2.41
CA TRP A 122 -7.74 -13.26 -2.32
C TRP A 122 -7.80 -11.92 -1.60
N ASP A 123 -6.76 -11.57 -0.85
CA ASP A 123 -6.65 -10.25 -0.26
C ASP A 123 -5.78 -9.36 -1.14
N THR A 124 -6.41 -8.45 -1.88
CA THR A 124 -5.71 -7.54 -2.79
C THR A 124 -4.75 -6.61 -2.04
N ASN A 125 -4.97 -6.34 -0.75
CA ASN A 125 -4.05 -5.53 0.06
C ASN A 125 -2.63 -6.11 0.06
N ILE A 126 -2.48 -7.43 0.00
CA ILE A 126 -1.17 -8.09 0.01
C ILE A 126 -0.33 -7.66 -1.21
N GLU A 127 -0.96 -7.53 -2.39
CA GLU A 127 -0.29 -7.13 -3.64
C GLU A 127 -0.10 -5.61 -3.73
N GLU A 128 -1.14 -4.83 -3.44
CA GLU A 128 -1.07 -3.37 -3.56
C GLU A 128 -0.08 -2.76 -2.54
N ILE A 129 -0.03 -3.31 -1.32
CA ILE A 129 0.95 -2.87 -0.33
C ILE A 129 2.35 -3.41 -0.65
N TRP A 130 2.45 -4.60 -1.24
CA TRP A 130 3.73 -5.09 -1.78
C TRP A 130 4.31 -4.13 -2.82
N HIS A 131 3.51 -3.59 -3.73
CA HIS A 131 3.96 -2.59 -4.71
C HIS A 131 4.56 -1.34 -4.05
N ILE A 132 4.03 -0.90 -2.91
CA ILE A 132 4.57 0.23 -2.16
C ILE A 132 5.89 -0.14 -1.50
N VAL A 133 5.92 -1.23 -0.72
CA VAL A 133 7.11 -1.62 0.06
C VAL A 133 8.27 -2.03 -0.85
N SER A 134 7.98 -2.70 -1.96
CA SER A 134 8.98 -3.15 -2.91
C SER A 134 9.74 -2.01 -3.59
N TYR A 135 9.15 -0.83 -3.71
CA TYR A 135 9.89 0.36 -4.14
C TYR A 135 11.09 0.65 -3.22
N GLY A 136 10.90 0.49 -1.92
CA GLY A 136 11.98 0.63 -0.94
C GLY A 136 13.08 -0.43 -1.15
N TRP A 137 12.72 -1.68 -1.46
CA TRP A 137 13.71 -2.73 -1.79
C TRP A 137 14.47 -2.45 -3.09
N TYR A 138 13.80 -1.92 -4.11
CA TYR A 138 14.42 -1.62 -5.41
C TYR A 138 15.53 -0.58 -5.26
N GLU A 139 15.28 0.45 -4.45
CA GLU A 139 16.23 1.53 -4.19
C GLU A 139 17.27 1.15 -3.11
N ALA A 140 16.88 0.38 -2.08
CA ALA A 140 17.80 -0.06 -1.03
C ALA A 140 18.80 -1.11 -1.54
N TYR A 141 18.37 -2.02 -2.41
CA TYR A 141 19.14 -3.17 -2.88
C TYR A 141 19.02 -3.38 -4.40
N PRO A 142 19.45 -2.40 -5.22
CA PRO A 142 19.26 -2.44 -6.67
C PRO A 142 19.97 -3.61 -7.37
N GLU A 143 21.02 -4.17 -6.77
CA GLU A 143 21.68 -5.39 -7.30
C GLU A 143 20.77 -6.63 -7.19
N TYR A 144 19.94 -6.70 -6.14
CA TYR A 144 19.13 -7.88 -5.82
C TYR A 144 17.71 -7.75 -6.34
N PHE A 145 17.08 -6.61 -6.09
CA PHE A 145 15.66 -6.39 -6.35
C PHE A 145 15.37 -5.31 -7.41
N GLY A 146 16.38 -4.60 -7.90
CA GLY A 146 16.17 -3.50 -8.85
C GLY A 146 15.32 -3.91 -10.07
N ASP A 147 14.45 -3.00 -10.50
CA ASP A 147 13.43 -3.18 -11.54
C ASP A 147 13.75 -2.41 -12.84
N ARG A 148 14.96 -1.83 -12.93
CA ARG A 148 15.35 -1.01 -14.07
C ARG A 148 15.55 -1.83 -15.35
N GLU A 149 14.94 -1.37 -16.44
CA GLU A 149 15.08 -1.99 -17.76
C GLU A 149 16.53 -2.03 -18.28
N ASP A 150 17.36 -1.05 -17.90
CA ASP A 150 18.76 -0.95 -18.35
C ASP A 150 19.75 -1.76 -17.50
N ARG A 151 19.29 -2.41 -16.43
CA ARG A 151 20.11 -3.22 -15.54
C ARG A 151 19.31 -4.35 -14.90
N SER A 152 19.67 -5.58 -15.26
CA SER A 152 19.12 -6.77 -14.60
C SER A 152 19.60 -6.87 -13.14
N SER A 153 18.68 -7.11 -12.22
CA SER A 153 18.96 -7.50 -10.85
C SER A 153 19.03 -9.03 -10.75
N LYS A 154 19.53 -9.56 -9.62
CA LYS A 154 19.54 -11.01 -9.40
C LYS A 154 18.14 -11.62 -9.46
N LEU A 155 17.13 -10.89 -9.00
CA LEU A 155 15.74 -11.32 -9.10
C LEU A 155 15.29 -11.41 -10.57
N THR A 156 15.49 -10.37 -11.38
CA THR A 156 15.02 -10.40 -12.77
C THR A 156 15.75 -11.44 -13.61
N VAL A 157 17.07 -11.62 -13.40
CA VAL A 157 17.83 -12.72 -14.03
C VAL A 157 17.27 -14.10 -13.65
N ALA A 158 16.84 -14.29 -12.40
CA ALA A 158 16.28 -15.56 -11.95
C ALA A 158 14.86 -15.84 -12.48
N MET A 159 14.11 -14.81 -12.84
CA MET A 159 12.77 -14.96 -13.44
C MET A 159 12.81 -15.28 -14.94
N ASP A 160 13.91 -14.93 -15.62
CA ASP A 160 14.12 -15.15 -17.05
C ASP A 160 14.66 -16.56 -17.40
N THR A 161 14.88 -17.43 -16.41
CA THR A 161 15.38 -18.81 -16.58
C THR A 161 14.29 -19.86 -16.55
#